data_AF-A0AA95K153-F1
#
_entry.id   AF-A0AA95K153-F1
#
_cell.length_a   1.000
_cell.length_b   1.000
_cell.length_c   1.000
_cell.angle_alpha   90.00
_cell.angle_beta   90.00
_cell.angle_gamma   90.00
#
_symmetry.space_group_name_H-M   'P 1'
#
loop_
_entity.id
_entity.type
_entity.pdbx_description
1 polymer ?
#
loop_
_entity_poly.entity_id
_entity_poly.type
_entity_poly.pdbx_seq_one_letter_code
_entity_poly.pdbx_strand_id
1 'polypeptide(L)' 'MIIICKRVFADKTSNNSYWVLVDRVWPRGIRKQDICYDEWNKNVAPSNNLRK' A
#
# COMPACT_ATOMS: atom_id res chain seq x y z
N MET A 1 -18.38 1.45 -7.39
CA MET A 1 -17.28 1.14 -6.46
C MET A 1 -16.10 2.03 -6.82
N ILE A 2 -15.54 2.76 -5.85
CA ILE A 2 -14.49 3.76 -6.10
C ILE A 2 -13.18 3.20 -5.51
N ILE A 3 -12.13 3.16 -6.32
CA ILE A 3 -10.78 2.75 -5.89
C ILE A 3 -9.90 3.99 -5.94
N ILE A 4 -9.22 4.29 -4.85
CA ILE A 4 -8.33 5.45 -4.74
C ILE A 4 -6.91 4.95 -4.56
N CYS A 5 -6.05 5.24 -5.53
CA CYS A 5 -4.63 4.95 -5.43
C CYS A 5 -3.92 6.11 -4.73
N LYS A 6 -3.29 5.84 -3.58
CA LYS A 6 -2.45 6.79 -2.87
C LYS A 6 -1.03 6.24 -2.75
N ARG A 7 -0.03 7.13 -2.75
CA ARG A 7 1.33 6.76 -2.34
C ARG A 7 1.32 6.51 -0.84
N VAL A 8 2.17 5.58 -0.41
CA VAL A 8 2.32 5.21 1.00
C VAL A 8 2.74 6.37 1.92
N PHE A 9 3.31 7.43 1.34
CA PHE A 9 3.72 8.66 2.04
C PHE A 9 2.60 9.72 2.15
N ALA A 10 1.41 9.48 1.57
CA ALA A 10 0.34 10.47 1.61
C ALA A 10 -0.29 10.56 3.00
N ASP A 11 -0.63 11.77 3.43
CA ASP A 11 -1.26 12.01 4.72
C ASP A 11 -2.59 11.24 4.85
N LYS A 12 -2.75 10.60 6.02
CA LYS A 12 -3.94 9.85 6.36
C LYS A 12 -5.10 10.82 6.60
N THR A 13 -6.16 10.70 5.81
CA THR A 13 -7.34 11.60 5.91
C THR A 13 -8.62 10.90 6.37
N SER A 14 -8.63 9.56 6.53
CA SER A 14 -9.89 8.84 6.80
C SER A 14 -9.67 7.60 7.67
N ASN A 15 -10.39 7.55 8.79
CA ASN A 15 -10.44 6.40 9.70
C ASN A 15 -11.44 5.30 9.26
N ASN A 16 -12.31 5.58 8.27
CA ASN A 16 -13.40 4.68 7.87
C ASN A 16 -13.15 4.01 6.50
N SER A 17 -11.90 3.86 6.09
CA SER A 17 -11.54 3.28 4.79
C SER A 17 -10.69 2.04 4.99
N TYR A 18 -10.86 1.05 4.11
CA TYR A 18 -10.04 -0.15 4.09
C TYR A 18 -8.76 0.11 3.29
N TRP A 19 -7.61 -0.09 3.91
CA TRP A 19 -6.30 0.17 3.32
C TRP A 19 -5.58 -1.13 2.99
N VAL A 20 -5.32 -1.35 1.70
CA VAL A 20 -4.55 -2.50 1.21
C VAL A 20 -3.17 -2.03 0.73
N LEU A 21 -2.12 -2.56 1.34
CA LEU A 21 -0.77 -2.41 0.81
C LEU A 21 -0.59 -3.41 -0.35
N VAL A 22 -0.32 -2.91 -1.56
CA VAL A 22 -0.20 -3.73 -2.78
C VAL A 22 1.23 -3.85 -3.29
N ASP A 23 2.23 -3.43 -2.52
CA ASP A 23 3.63 -3.50 -2.94
C ASP A 23 4.26 -4.84 -2.58
N ARG A 24 5.16 -5.39 -3.43
CA ARG A 24 5.94 -6.60 -3.05
C ARG A 24 7.07 -6.27 -2.10
N VAL A 25 7.55 -5.04 -2.14
CA VAL A 25 8.73 -4.58 -1.42
C VAL A 25 8.29 -3.54 -0.41
N TRP A 26 8.75 -3.69 0.82
CA TRP A 26 8.49 -2.70 1.84
C TRP A 26 9.16 -1.36 1.49
N PRO A 27 8.45 -0.23 1.56
CA PRO A 27 9.03 1.08 1.26
C PRO A 27 10.21 1.39 2.19
N ARG A 28 11.31 1.86 1.61
CA ARG A 28 12.53 2.17 2.36
C ARG A 28 12.29 3.36 3.28
N GLY A 29 12.89 3.32 4.48
CA GLY A 29 12.83 4.42 5.44
C GLY A 29 11.51 4.54 6.21
N ILE A 30 10.56 3.61 6.03
CA ILE A 30 9.30 3.60 6.78
C ILE A 30 9.28 2.40 7.73
N ARG A 31 8.87 2.56 8.99
CA ARG A 31 8.67 1.40 9.88
C ARG A 31 7.30 0.79 9.64
N LYS A 32 7.15 -0.51 9.91
CA LYS A 32 5.85 -1.22 9.81
C LYS A 32 4.72 -0.56 10.59
N GLN A 33 5.08 0.09 11.70
CA GLN A 33 4.17 0.77 12.62
C GLN A 33 3.65 2.10 12.06
N ASP A 34 4.41 2.72 11.15
CA ASP A 34 4.08 4.05 10.62
C ASP A 34 2.98 3.94 9.54
N ILE A 35 2.87 2.78 8.89
CA ILE A 35 1.85 2.50 7.88
C ILE A 35 0.65 1.81 8.54
N CYS A 36 -0.51 2.47 8.47
CA CYS A 36 -1.77 1.76 8.71
C CYS A 36 -2.17 1.07 7.42
N TYR A 37 -2.25 -0.25 7.46
CA TYR A 37 -2.92 -1.05 6.46
C TYR A 37 -3.70 -2.14 7.19
N ASP A 38 -4.85 -2.50 6.65
CA ASP A 38 -5.65 -3.62 7.14
C ASP A 38 -5.14 -4.94 6.58
N GLU A 39 -4.68 -4.91 5.32
CA GLU A 39 -4.13 -6.08 4.63
C GLU A 39 -2.89 -5.72 3.79
N TRP A 40 -1.92 -6.64 3.75
CA TRP A 40 -0.81 -6.58 2.80
C TRP A 40 -1.00 -7.64 1.70
N ASN A 41 -1.60 -7.24 0.59
CA ASN A 41 -1.88 -8.12 -0.53
C ASN A 41 -0.79 -8.08 -1.61
N LYS A 42 0.14 -9.03 -1.52
CA LYS A 42 1.27 -9.16 -2.46
C LYS A 42 0.87 -9.77 -3.81
N ASN A 43 -0.32 -10.36 -3.92
CA ASN A 43 -0.76 -11.04 -5.14
C ASN A 43 -1.20 -10.04 -6.21
N VAL A 44 -1.77 -8.91 -5.78
CA VAL A 44 -2.19 -7.81 -6.67
C VAL A 44 -1.00 -6.95 -7.13
N ALA A 45 0.16 -7.11 -6.49
CA ALA A 45 1.36 -6.38 -6.82
C ALA A 45 1.87 -6.72 -8.24
N PRO A 46 2.43 -5.74 -9.00
CA PRO A 46 2.99 -5.99 -10.32
C PRO A 46 4.06 -7.09 -10.27
N SER A 47 3.99 -8.00 -11.25
CA SER A 47 4.92 -9.13 -11.40
C SER A 47 6.34 -8.65 -11.69
N ASN A 48 7.33 -9.52 -11.47
CA ASN A 48 8.73 -9.17 -11.70
C ASN A 48 9.00 -8.74 -13.14
N ASN A 49 8.28 -9.33 -14.10
CA ASN A 49 8.38 -9.00 -15.52
C ASN A 49 7.84 -7.60 -15.84
N LEU A 50 6.94 -7.06 -15.02
CA LEU A 50 6.37 -5.72 -15.15
C LEU A 50 7.17 -4.64 -14.38
N ARG A 51 8.25 -5.03 -13.68
CA ARG A 51 9.15 -4.12 -12.95
C ARG A 51 10.48 -3.89 -13.68
N LYS A 52 10.61 -4.39 -14.92
CA LYS A 52 11.78 -4.18 -15.78
C LYS A 52 11.50 -3.09 -16.79
#